data_AF-A0A9E1R373-F1
#
_entry.id   AF-A0A9E1R373-F1
#
_cell.length_a   1.000
_cell.length_b   1.000
_cell.length_c   1.000
_cell.angle_alpha   90.00
_cell.angle_beta   90.00
_cell.angle_gamma   90.00
#
_symmetry.space_group_name_H-M   'P 1'
#
loop_
_entity.id
_entity.type
_entity.pdbx_description
1 polymer ?
#
loop_
_entity_poly.entity_id
_entity_poly.type
_entity_poly.pdbx_seq_one_letter_code
_entity_poly.pdbx_strand_id
1 'polypeptide(L)'
;MFLIRLDSVSLAFGARNILREADFSIEPGERVCLIGRNGAGKTSLLRLVTGEQGPDDGEVQSIGEICISELTQVLPEDEGRAVGEFVSEGLSDIITLTDQYRIQSESVADANGLKALQELQTHIEAHGGWHPQQQV
;
A
#
# COMPACT_ATOMS: atom_id res chain seq x y z
N MET A 1 -6.75 -3.49 -17.91
CA MET A 1 -5.38 -2.93 -17.72
C MET A 1 -5.01 -3.31 -16.30
N PHE A 2 -3.94 -4.05 -16.10
CA PHE A 2 -3.62 -4.62 -14.78
C PHE A 2 -2.94 -3.58 -13.88
N LEU A 3 -3.12 -3.68 -12.57
CA LEU A 3 -2.26 -3.02 -11.58
C LEU A 3 -1.01 -3.85 -11.34
N ILE A 4 -1.18 -5.17 -11.19
CA ILE A 4 -0.11 -6.15 -10.97
C ILE A 4 -0.38 -7.36 -11.85
N ARG A 5 0.68 -7.91 -12.46
CA ARG A 5 0.64 -9.14 -13.27
C ARG A 5 1.82 -10.03 -12.95
N LEU A 6 1.56 -11.32 -12.84
CA LEU A 6 2.53 -12.40 -12.78
C LEU A 6 2.46 -13.13 -14.12
N ASP A 7 3.61 -13.33 -14.76
CA ASP A 7 3.74 -14.05 -16.02
C ASP A 7 4.68 -15.24 -15.83
N SER A 8 4.11 -16.45 -15.98
CA SER A 8 4.82 -17.72 -15.82
C SER A 8 5.64 -17.84 -14.53
N VAL A 9 5.14 -17.29 -13.42
CA VAL A 9 5.91 -17.19 -12.17
C VAL A 9 6.09 -18.53 -11.48
N SER A 10 7.34 -18.91 -11.21
CA SER A 10 7.70 -20.06 -10.40
C SER A 10 8.36 -19.63 -9.10
N LEU A 11 8.05 -20.36 -8.02
CA LEU A 11 8.64 -20.12 -6.71
C LEU A 11 8.77 -21.42 -5.93
N ALA A 12 9.94 -21.69 -5.38
CA ALA A 12 10.26 -22.88 -4.62
C ALA A 12 10.97 -22.55 -3.31
N PHE A 13 10.75 -23.38 -2.29
CA PHE A 13 11.55 -23.39 -1.07
C PHE A 13 12.21 -24.75 -0.92
N GLY A 14 13.53 -24.78 -1.15
CA GLY A 14 14.30 -26.02 -1.21
C GLY A 14 13.77 -26.93 -2.32
N ALA A 15 13.41 -28.17 -1.98
CA ALA A 15 12.88 -29.15 -2.95
C ALA A 15 11.37 -28.98 -3.25
N ARG A 16 10.69 -28.02 -2.62
CA ARG A 16 9.23 -27.87 -2.74
C ARG A 16 8.88 -26.65 -3.59
N ASN A 17 8.33 -26.91 -4.78
CA ASN A 17 7.71 -25.86 -5.59
C ASN A 17 6.38 -25.45 -4.97
N ILE A 18 6.26 -24.16 -4.68
CA ILE A 18 5.06 -23.50 -4.16
C ILE A 18 4.20 -23.01 -5.32
N LEU A 19 4.82 -22.33 -6.30
CA LEU A 19 4.22 -21.91 -7.56
C LEU A 19 4.99 -22.54 -8.72
N ARG A 20 4.29 -22.85 -9.80
CA ARG A 20 4.85 -23.43 -11.02
C ARG A 20 4.19 -22.74 -12.20
N GLU A 21 4.96 -21.97 -12.94
CA GLU A 21 4.52 -21.28 -14.17
C GLU A 21 3.15 -20.60 -13.98
N ALA A 22 2.98 -19.89 -12.87
CA ALA A 22 1.71 -19.34 -12.47
C ALA A 22 1.46 -17.98 -13.14
N ASP A 23 0.34 -17.89 -13.87
CA ASP A 23 -0.18 -16.63 -14.40
C ASP A 23 -1.29 -16.08 -13.52
N PHE A 24 -1.19 -14.80 -13.19
CA PHE A 24 -2.17 -14.11 -12.34
C PHE A 24 -2.14 -12.60 -12.61
N SER A 25 -3.28 -11.92 -12.52
CA SER A 25 -3.33 -10.46 -12.62
C SER A 25 -4.37 -9.89 -11.68
N ILE A 26 -4.11 -8.68 -11.19
CA ILE A 26 -5.06 -7.87 -10.42
C ILE A 26 -5.41 -6.64 -11.25
N GLU A 27 -6.68 -6.41 -11.50
CA GLU A 27 -7.17 -5.23 -12.21
C GLU A 27 -7.66 -4.11 -11.25
N PRO A 28 -7.71 -2.84 -11.70
CA PRO A 28 -8.27 -1.74 -10.92
C PRO A 28 -9.71 -2.01 -10.47
N GLY A 29 -9.96 -1.84 -9.17
CA GLY A 29 -11.28 -2.05 -8.57
C GLY A 29 -11.65 -3.52 -8.34
N GLU A 30 -10.78 -4.46 -8.71
CA GLU A 30 -10.99 -5.89 -8.48
C GLU A 30 -10.83 -6.25 -7.00
N ARG A 31 -11.64 -7.19 -6.53
CA ARG A 31 -11.50 -7.81 -5.20
C ARG A 31 -11.18 -9.28 -5.38
N VAL A 32 -9.93 -9.63 -5.12
CA VAL A 32 -9.45 -11.01 -5.26
C VAL A 32 -9.40 -11.69 -3.90
N CYS A 33 -9.89 -12.94 -3.83
CA CYS A 33 -9.75 -13.78 -2.64
C CYS A 33 -8.88 -14.99 -2.96
N LEU A 34 -7.80 -15.17 -2.19
CA LEU A 34 -6.89 -16.30 -2.34
C LEU A 34 -7.22 -17.40 -1.35
N ILE A 35 -7.65 -18.55 -1.86
CA ILE A 35 -8.04 -19.72 -1.06
C ILE A 35 -7.09 -20.89 -1.26
N GLY A 36 -6.97 -21.74 -0.25
CA GLY A 36 -6.12 -22.92 -0.30
C GLY A 36 -5.70 -23.40 1.08
N ARG A 37 -5.15 -24.61 1.16
CA ARG A 37 -4.66 -25.20 2.42
C ARG A 37 -3.49 -24.39 3.02
N ASN A 38 -3.18 -24.64 4.29
CA ASN A 38 -1.94 -24.11 4.88
C ASN A 38 -0.72 -24.67 4.13
N GLY A 39 0.22 -23.78 3.81
CA GLY A 39 1.36 -24.12 2.97
C GLY A 39 1.06 -24.30 1.48
N ALA A 40 -0.14 -23.91 1.00
CA ALA A 40 -0.46 -23.91 -0.43
C ALA A 40 0.17 -22.72 -1.20
N GLY A 41 0.92 -21.85 -0.53
CA GLY A 41 1.59 -20.72 -1.18
C GLY A 41 0.90 -19.38 -1.08
N LYS A 42 -0.18 -19.26 -0.29
CA LYS A 42 -0.96 -18.00 -0.19
C LYS A 42 -0.11 -16.80 0.24
N THR A 43 0.56 -16.92 1.37
CA THR A 43 1.47 -15.89 1.88
C THR A 43 2.63 -15.64 0.91
N SER A 44 3.12 -16.69 0.23
CA SER A 44 4.18 -16.53 -0.78
C SER A 44 3.71 -15.74 -2.00
N LEU A 45 2.48 -15.95 -2.46
CA LEU A 45 1.88 -15.15 -3.53
C LEU A 45 1.71 -13.69 -3.11
N LEU A 46 1.24 -13.44 -1.88
CA LEU A 46 1.14 -12.07 -1.35
C LEU A 46 2.51 -11.38 -1.30
N ARG A 47 3.56 -12.09 -0.85
CA ARG A 47 4.93 -11.55 -0.83
C ARG A 47 5.46 -11.21 -2.22
N LEU A 48 5.16 -12.02 -3.22
CA LEU A 48 5.47 -11.70 -4.63
C LEU A 48 4.75 -10.43 -5.08
N VAL A 49 3.47 -10.28 -4.74
CA VAL A 49 2.64 -9.10 -5.07
C VAL A 49 3.17 -7.84 -4.39
N THR A 50 3.56 -7.92 -3.12
CA THR A 50 4.11 -6.78 -2.35
C THR A 50 5.55 -6.43 -2.71
N GLY A 51 6.25 -7.30 -3.46
CA GLY A 51 7.67 -7.15 -3.77
C GLY A 51 8.63 -7.53 -2.64
N GLU A 52 8.14 -8.01 -1.49
CA GLU A 52 8.97 -8.54 -0.40
C GLU A 52 9.82 -9.75 -0.83
N GLN A 53 9.34 -10.50 -1.82
CA GLN A 53 10.01 -11.67 -2.37
C GLN A 53 9.96 -11.62 -3.90
N GLY A 54 11.10 -11.90 -4.55
CA GLY A 54 11.15 -12.09 -6.00
C GLY A 54 10.78 -13.53 -6.41
N PRO A 55 10.36 -13.74 -7.67
CA PRO A 55 10.17 -15.08 -8.21
C PRO A 55 11.53 -15.76 -8.45
N ASP A 56 11.54 -17.10 -8.51
CA ASP A 56 12.72 -17.85 -8.93
C ASP A 56 12.84 -17.87 -10.47
N ASP A 57 11.70 -17.86 -11.17
CA ASP A 57 11.58 -17.76 -12.63
C ASP A 57 10.26 -17.07 -13.01
N GLY A 58 10.17 -16.54 -14.21
CA GLY A 58 9.06 -15.68 -14.67
C GLY A 58 9.19 -14.22 -14.18
N GLU A 59 8.11 -13.45 -14.32
CA GLU A 59 8.14 -12.00 -14.07
C GLU A 59 6.93 -11.51 -13.27
N VAL A 60 7.16 -10.56 -12.35
CA VAL A 60 6.13 -9.78 -11.68
C VAL A 60 6.19 -8.33 -12.18
N GLN A 61 5.12 -7.85 -12.81
CA GLN A 61 5.00 -6.54 -13.40
C GLN A 61 3.95 -5.70 -12.67
N SER A 62 4.23 -4.41 -12.50
CA SER A 62 3.27 -3.42 -12.00
C SER A 62 3.19 -2.23 -12.96
N ILE A 63 2.04 -1.55 -12.98
CA ILE A 63 1.83 -0.39 -13.86
C ILE A 63 1.96 0.91 -13.07
N GLY A 64 2.98 1.71 -13.41
CA GLY A 64 3.22 3.01 -12.80
C GLY A 64 3.71 2.92 -11.37
N GLU A 65 3.65 4.04 -10.65
CA GLU A 65 3.91 4.09 -9.21
C GLU A 65 2.64 3.67 -8.47
N ILE A 66 2.58 2.40 -8.07
CA ILE A 66 1.51 1.89 -7.21
C ILE A 66 1.95 1.94 -5.74
N CYS A 67 1.02 2.32 -4.86
CA CYS A 67 1.18 2.15 -3.42
C CYS A 67 0.49 0.84 -3.01
N ILE A 68 1.20 -0.01 -2.28
CA ILE A 68 0.66 -1.25 -1.71
C ILE A 68 0.62 -1.09 -0.20
N SER A 69 -0.56 -1.26 0.38
CA SER A 69 -0.77 -1.29 1.83
C SER A 69 -1.21 -2.69 2.25
N GLU A 70 -0.57 -3.23 3.28
CA GLU A 70 -0.85 -4.57 3.82
C GLU A 70 -1.24 -4.49 5.30
N LEU A 71 -2.18 -5.34 5.70
CA LEU A 71 -2.39 -5.69 7.10
C LEU A 71 -1.64 -6.98 7.39
N THR A 72 -0.59 -6.87 8.20
CA THR A 72 0.26 -8.03 8.54
C THR A 72 -0.51 -9.06 9.37
N GLN A 73 -0.16 -10.34 9.18
CA GLN A 73 -0.76 -11.43 9.96
C GLN A 73 -0.36 -11.41 11.43
N VAL A 74 0.80 -10.85 11.74
CA VAL A 74 1.31 -10.69 13.10
C VAL A 74 1.01 -9.26 13.54
N LEU A 75 0.32 -9.13 14.67
CA LEU A 75 0.13 -7.85 15.33
C LEU A 75 1.42 -7.46 16.05
N PRO A 76 1.75 -6.16 16.11
CA PRO A 76 2.86 -5.68 16.91
C PRO A 76 2.68 -6.05 18.40
N GLU A 77 3.79 -6.09 19.13
CA GLU A 77 3.76 -6.40 20.55
C GLU A 77 2.92 -5.36 21.33
N ASP A 78 2.37 -5.79 22.47
CA ASP A 78 1.64 -4.89 23.36
C ASP A 78 2.61 -3.90 24.00
N GLU A 79 2.76 -2.75 23.38
CA GLU A 79 3.57 -1.63 23.85
C GLU A 79 2.86 -0.79 24.93
N GLY A 80 1.66 -1.21 25.39
CA GLY A 80 0.84 -0.42 26.32
C GLY A 80 0.22 0.83 25.68
N ARG A 81 0.21 0.90 24.35
CA ARG A 81 -0.32 2.00 23.55
C ARG A 81 -1.80 1.79 23.22
N ALA A 82 -2.56 2.87 23.11
CA ALA A 82 -3.97 2.77 22.75
C ALA A 82 -4.12 2.39 21.27
N VAL A 83 -5.10 1.55 20.92
CA VAL A 83 -5.37 1.16 19.52
C VAL A 83 -5.54 2.38 18.62
N GLY A 84 -6.28 3.40 19.09
CA GLY A 84 -6.47 4.63 18.32
C GLY A 84 -5.17 5.39 18.07
N GLU A 85 -4.21 5.34 18.99
CA GLU A 85 -2.88 5.95 18.82
C GLU A 85 -2.08 5.20 17.75
N PHE A 86 -2.08 3.86 17.80
CA PHE A 86 -1.41 3.02 16.80
C PHE A 86 -1.99 3.22 15.39
N VAL A 87 -3.32 3.27 15.25
CA VAL A 87 -3.96 3.52 13.95
C VAL A 87 -3.69 4.95 13.46
N SER A 88 -3.70 5.93 14.37
CA SER A 88 -3.41 7.34 14.03
C SER A 88 -1.97 7.55 13.56
N GLU A 89 -1.01 6.75 14.03
CA GLU A 89 0.37 6.81 13.51
C GLU A 89 0.44 6.54 12.01
N GLY A 90 -0.36 5.59 11.51
CA GLY A 90 -0.48 5.32 10.07
C GLY A 90 -1.07 6.49 9.27
N LEU A 91 -1.66 7.48 9.93
CA LEU A 91 -2.23 8.70 9.35
C LEU A 91 -1.36 9.95 9.62
N SER A 92 -0.17 9.79 10.18
CA SER A 92 0.69 10.94 10.56
C SER A 92 1.00 11.85 9.38
N ASP A 93 1.20 11.28 8.19
CA ASP A 93 1.51 12.03 6.98
C ASP A 93 0.34 12.93 6.56
N ILE A 94 -0.87 12.39 6.51
CA ILE A 94 -2.07 13.17 6.15
C ILE A 94 -2.40 14.22 7.21
N ILE A 95 -2.19 13.91 8.49
CA ILE A 95 -2.34 14.88 9.60
C ILE A 95 -1.35 16.04 9.42
N THR A 96 -0.08 15.72 9.15
CA THR A 96 0.98 16.72 8.95
C THR A 96 0.70 17.60 7.73
N LEU A 97 0.32 17.01 6.59
CA LEU A 97 -0.02 17.74 5.38
C LEU A 97 -1.21 18.68 5.59
N THR A 98 -2.25 18.21 6.30
CA THR A 98 -3.45 19.02 6.58
C THR A 98 -3.12 20.21 7.49
N ASP A 99 -2.27 20.00 8.50
CA ASP A 99 -1.80 21.08 9.38
C ASP A 99 -0.92 22.10 8.64
N GLN A 100 -0.02 21.64 7.76
CA GLN A 100 0.79 22.51 6.91
C GLN A 100 -0.09 23.37 6.00
N TYR A 101 -1.10 22.77 5.35
CA TYR A 101 -2.05 23.50 4.52
C TYR A 101 -2.79 24.56 5.31
N ARG A 102 -3.30 24.22 6.51
CA ARG A 102 -4.00 25.16 7.39
C ARG A 102 -3.12 26.36 7.73
N ILE A 103 -1.91 26.14 8.23
CA ILE A 103 -0.97 27.21 8.61
C ILE A 103 -0.59 28.08 7.39
N GLN A 104 -0.30 27.46 6.25
CA GLN A 104 0.07 28.21 5.05
C GLN A 104 -1.11 29.02 4.50
N SER A 105 -2.33 28.49 4.56
CA SER A 105 -3.53 29.17 4.06
C SER A 105 -3.80 30.51 4.76
N GLU A 106 -3.38 30.64 6.02
CA GLU A 106 -3.51 31.87 6.80
C GLU A 106 -2.49 32.96 6.39
N SER A 107 -1.43 32.58 5.67
CA SER A 107 -0.27 33.46 5.37
C SER A 107 0.02 33.65 3.87
N VAL A 108 -0.81 33.11 2.97
CA VAL A 108 -0.61 33.28 1.52
C VAL A 108 -0.90 34.71 1.08
N ALA A 109 0.11 35.33 0.46
CA ALA A 109 0.03 36.70 -0.07
C ALA A 109 0.38 36.82 -1.57
N ASP A 110 0.94 35.78 -2.19
CA ASP A 110 1.47 35.84 -3.55
C ASP A 110 1.18 34.57 -4.38
N ALA A 111 1.46 34.66 -5.69
CA ALA A 111 1.22 33.56 -6.65
C ALA A 111 2.03 32.29 -6.32
N ASN A 112 3.19 32.42 -5.69
CA ASN A 112 3.99 31.28 -5.27
C ASN A 112 3.36 30.55 -4.07
N GLY A 113 2.85 31.30 -3.08
CA GLY A 113 2.09 30.73 -1.97
C GLY A 113 0.82 30.00 -2.42
N LEU A 114 0.10 30.57 -3.41
CA LEU A 114 -1.04 29.90 -4.03
C LEU A 114 -0.65 28.57 -4.71
N LYS A 115 0.48 28.55 -5.44
CA LYS A 115 0.96 27.32 -6.08
C LYS A 115 1.36 26.25 -5.06
N ALA A 116 2.06 26.64 -4.00
CA ALA A 116 2.44 25.72 -2.92
C ALA A 116 1.21 25.13 -2.20
N LEU A 117 0.17 25.94 -1.95
CA LEU A 117 -1.09 25.44 -1.41
C LEU A 117 -1.78 24.44 -2.35
N GLN A 118 -1.75 24.68 -3.66
CA GLN A 118 -2.33 23.78 -4.65
C GLN A 118 -1.59 22.43 -4.68
N GLU A 119 -0.25 22.45 -4.57
CA GLU A 119 0.56 21.24 -4.47
C GLU A 119 0.25 20.45 -3.19
N LEU A 120 0.13 21.13 -2.04
CA LEU A 120 -0.28 20.51 -0.77
C LEU A 120 -1.69 19.92 -0.84
N GLN A 121 -2.65 20.65 -1.40
CA GLN A 121 -4.01 20.14 -1.60
C GLN A 121 -4.00 18.87 -2.46
N THR A 122 -3.25 18.87 -3.55
CA THR A 122 -3.12 17.69 -4.42
C THR A 122 -2.53 16.49 -3.65
N HIS A 123 -1.54 16.74 -2.79
CA HIS A 123 -0.97 15.71 -1.91
C HIS A 123 -1.98 15.18 -0.89
N ILE A 124 -2.77 16.05 -0.25
CA ILE A 124 -3.81 15.67 0.72
C ILE A 124 -4.88 14.79 0.03
N GLU A 125 -5.33 15.17 -1.16
CA GLU A 125 -6.30 14.40 -1.93
C GLU A 125 -5.76 13.02 -2.32
N ALA A 126 -4.48 12.92 -2.66
CA ALA A 126 -3.82 11.65 -2.97
C ALA A 126 -3.69 10.70 -1.75
N HIS A 127 -3.65 11.24 -0.53
CA HIS A 127 -3.46 10.49 0.72
C HIS A 127 -4.78 10.23 1.49
N GLY A 128 -5.94 10.26 0.80
CA GLY A 128 -7.23 9.92 1.41
C GLY A 128 -8.05 11.10 1.92
N GLY A 129 -7.61 12.33 1.66
CA GLY A 129 -8.42 13.55 1.81
C GLY A 129 -8.41 14.19 3.20
N TRP A 130 -9.38 15.08 3.43
CA TRP A 130 -9.33 16.11 4.47
C TRP A 130 -9.82 15.70 5.88
N HIS A 131 -10.23 14.44 6.06
CA HIS A 131 -10.87 13.98 7.30
C HIS A 131 -10.15 12.77 7.91
N PRO A 132 -8.87 12.91 8.33
CA PRO A 132 -8.11 11.81 8.91
C PRO A 132 -8.73 11.28 10.21
N GLN A 133 -9.41 12.14 10.98
CA GLN A 133 -10.07 11.76 12.24
C GLN A 133 -11.28 10.82 12.05
N GLN A 134 -11.85 10.75 10.84
CA GLN A 134 -12.95 9.83 10.53
C GLN A 134 -12.45 8.47 10.04
N GLN A 135 -11.14 8.30 9.91
CA GLN A 135 -10.49 7.08 9.44
C GLN A 135 -9.92 6.22 10.58
N VAL A 136 -10.03 6.69 11.83
CA VAL A 136 -9.59 6.01 13.06
C VAL A 136 -10.77 5.41 13.81
#